data_AF-A0A3B4AQB6-F1
#
_entry.id   AF-A0A3B4AQB6-F1
#
_cell.length_a   1.000
_cell.length_b   1.000
_cell.length_c   1.000
_cell.angle_alpha   90.00
_cell.angle_beta   90.00
_cell.angle_gamma   90.00
#
_symmetry.space_group_name_H-M   'P 1'
#
loop_
_entity.id
_entity.type
_entity.pdbx_description
1 polymer ?
#
loop_
_entity_poly.entity_id
_entity_poly.type
_entity_poly.pdbx_seq_one_letter_code
_entity_poly.pdbx_strand_id
1 'polypeptide(L)' 'SLENKDPKEICICFLVKVKRQVEEKTGKRYDTFEAKSFKTQDVDHQTNYFITVSGLSFFK' A
#
# COMPACT_ATOMS: atom_id res chain seq x y z
N SER A 1 17.81 -5.66 -5.42
CA SER A 1 17.71 -5.08 -4.07
C SER A 1 16.76 -3.89 -4.10
N LEU A 2 15.91 -3.72 -3.08
CA LEU A 2 15.04 -2.54 -2.91
C LEU A 2 15.82 -1.33 -2.34
N GLU A 3 17.09 -1.52 -1.97
CA GLU A 3 17.94 -0.53 -1.29
C GLU A 3 18.28 0.73 -2.09
N ASN A 4 17.92 0.81 -3.38
CA ASN A 4 18.24 1.96 -4.26
C ASN A 4 17.04 2.49 -5.06
N LYS A 5 15.80 2.12 -4.68
CA LYS A 5 14.60 2.63 -5.36
C LYS A 5 14.00 3.79 -4.60
N ASP A 6 13.53 4.80 -5.33
CA ASP A 6 12.79 5.92 -4.76
C ASP A 6 11.61 5.39 -3.91
N PRO A 7 11.39 5.89 -2.67
CA PRO A 7 10.30 5.45 -1.81
C PRO A 7 8.92 5.46 -2.49
N LYS A 8 8.70 6.33 -3.48
CA LYS A 8 7.48 6.34 -4.30
C LYS A 8 7.37 5.12 -5.21
N GLU A 9 8.46 4.68 -5.84
CA GLU A 9 8.45 3.48 -6.67
C GLU A 9 8.15 2.23 -5.83
N ILE A 10 8.71 2.17 -4.62
CA ILE A 10 8.42 1.12 -3.65
C ILE A 10 6.93 1.15 -3.29
N CYS A 11 6.38 2.31 -2.92
CA CYS A 11 4.96 2.46 -2.59
C CYS A 11 4.03 1.99 -3.72
N ILE A 12 4.30 2.34 -4.98
CA ILE A 12 3.47 1.93 -6.12
C ILE A 12 3.44 0.40 -6.26
N CYS A 13 4.61 -0.26 -6.17
CA CYS A 13 4.68 -1.71 -6.27
C CYS A 13 3.96 -2.42 -5.10
N PHE A 14 4.02 -1.85 -3.90
CA PHE A 14 3.33 -2.40 -2.74
C PHE A 14 1.81 -2.21 -2.82
N LEU A 15 1.33 -1.08 -3.33
CA LEU A 15 -0.11 -0.80 -3.43
C LEU A 15 -0.88 -1.84 -4.23
N VAL A 16 -0.34 -2.34 -5.34
CA VAL A 16 -1.02 -3.37 -6.16
C VAL A 16 -1.16 -4.68 -5.39
N LYS A 17 -0.11 -5.11 -4.69
CA LYS A 17 -0.14 -6.35 -3.88
C LYS A 17 -1.04 -6.19 -2.65
N VAL A 18 -0.93 -5.05 -1.97
CA VAL A 18 -1.70 -4.73 -0.76
C VAL A 18 -3.18 -4.57 -1.08
N LYS A 19 -3.54 -3.94 -2.21
CA LYS A 19 -4.94 -3.81 -2.66
C LYS A 19 -5.62 -5.17 -2.67
N ARG A 20 -5.07 -6.14 -3.41
CA ARG A 20 -5.63 -7.49 -3.51
C ARG A 20 -5.82 -8.15 -2.14
N GLN A 21 -4.81 -8.06 -1.27
CA GLN A 21 -4.89 -8.64 0.07
C GLN A 21 -5.96 -7.96 0.95
N VAL A 22 -6.12 -6.64 0.82
CA VAL A 22 -7.16 -5.88 1.53
C VAL A 22 -8.54 -6.26 1.02
N GLU A 23 -8.72 -6.40 -0.29
CA GLU A 23 -9.98 -6.83 -0.90
C GLU A 23 -10.37 -8.25 -0.47
N GLU A 24 -9.42 -9.18 -0.48
CA GLU A 24 -9.61 -10.57 -0.01
C GLU A 24 -9.96 -10.63 1.49
N LYS A 25 -9.31 -9.82 2.33
CA LYS A 25 -9.56 -9.80 3.79
C LYS A 25 -10.85 -9.09 4.19
N THR A 26 -11.24 -8.06 3.44
CA THR A 26 -12.40 -7.20 3.80
C THR A 26 -13.67 -7.55 3.03
N GLY A 27 -13.57 -8.34 1.95
CA GLY A 27 -14.67 -8.65 1.05
C GLY A 27 -15.17 -7.45 0.22
N LYS A 28 -14.46 -6.32 0.28
CA LYS A 28 -14.78 -5.10 -0.48
C LYS A 28 -13.91 -5.03 -1.73
N ARG A 29 -14.44 -4.48 -2.82
CA ARG A 29 -13.63 -4.08 -3.97
C ARG A 29 -13.46 -2.57 -3.99
N TYR A 30 -12.29 -2.12 -4.43
CA TYR A 30 -11.98 -0.71 -4.60
C TYR A 30 -11.62 -0.46 -6.05
N ASP A 31 -12.25 0.50 -6.70
CA ASP A 31 -11.88 0.84 -8.08
C ASP A 31 -10.56 1.59 -8.10
N THR A 32 -10.41 2.53 -7.19
CA THR A 32 -9.17 3.28 -6.96
C THR A 32 -8.48 2.81 -5.68
N PHE A 33 -7.15 2.80 -5.68
CA PHE A 33 -6.35 2.46 -4.50
C PHE A 33 -5.04 3.25 -4.54
N GLU A 34 -5.13 4.50 -4.10
CA GLU A 34 -4.07 5.50 -4.26
C GLU A 34 -3.43 5.81 -2.90
N ALA A 35 -2.10 5.76 -2.81
CA ALA A 35 -1.39 6.23 -1.62
C ALA A 35 -1.41 7.75 -1.54
N LYS A 36 -1.83 8.28 -0.39
CA LYS A 36 -1.84 9.73 -0.10
C LYS A 36 -0.63 10.16 0.72
N SER A 37 -0.21 9.32 1.65
CA SER A 37 0.96 9.56 2.48
C SER A 37 1.54 8.25 2.97
N PHE A 38 2.81 8.25 3.34
CA PHE A 38 3.44 7.14 4.03
C PHE A 38 4.24 7.64 5.23
N LYS A 39 4.44 6.75 6.20
CA LYS A 39 5.37 6.90 7.32
C LYS A 39 6.17 5.61 7.42
N THR A 40 7.45 5.73 7.76
CA THR A 40 8.32 4.57 8.02
C THR A 40 8.55 4.43 9.52
N GLN A 41 8.75 3.20 9.95
CA GLN A 41 9.25 2.88 11.27
C GLN A 41 10.33 1.82 11.11
N ASP A 42 11.55 2.18 11.46
CA ASP A 42 12.64 1.21 11.53
C ASP A 42 12.44 0.34 12.76
N VAL A 43 12.44 -0.97 12.52
CA VAL A 43 12.40 -2.06 13.50
C VAL A 43 13.66 -2.88 13.32
N ASP A 44 14.03 -3.70 14.30
CA ASP A 44 15.35 -4.34 14.28
C ASP A 44 15.58 -5.14 12.97
N HIS A 45 16.57 -4.71 12.19
CA HIS A 45 16.90 -5.18 10.84
C HIS A 45 15.83 -5.06 9.74
N GLN A 46 14.73 -4.33 9.96
CA GLN A 46 13.61 -4.20 9.02
C GLN A 46 13.00 -2.79 9.01
N THR A 47 12.29 -2.41 7.94
CA THR A 47 11.51 -1.16 7.90
C THR A 47 10.04 -1.48 7.70
N ASN A 48 9.20 -1.06 8.65
CA ASN A 48 7.76 -1.05 8.50
C ASN A 48 7.33 0.19 7.70
N TYR A 49 6.39 0.00 6.77
CA TYR A 49 5.80 1.07 5.98
C TYR A 49 4.32 1.20 6.31
N PHE A 50 3.93 2.32 6.90
CA PHE A 50 2.54 2.68 7.15
C PHE A 50 2.05 3.58 6.02
N ILE A 51 1.13 3.09 5.19
CA ILE A 51 0.65 3.79 4.01
C ILE A 51 -0.82 4.16 4.23
N THR A 52 -1.13 5.46 4.13
CA THR A 52 -2.51 5.95 4.08
C THR A 52 -2.99 5.87 2.65
N VAL A 53 -4.06 5.11 2.42
CA VAL A 53 -4.65 4.89 1.09
C VAL A 53 -6.04 5.50 1.03
N SER A 54 -6.36 6.16 -0.08
CA SER A 54 -7.74 6.48 -0.43
C SER A 54 -8.25 5.46 -1.45
N GLY A 55 -9.38 4.84 -1.15
CA GLY A 55 -10.08 3.98 -2.10
C GLY A 55 -11.53 4.42 -2.26
N LEU A 56 -11.98 4.57 -3.50
CA LEU A 56 -13.39 4.69 -3.82
C LEU A 56 -13.98 3.28 -3.97
N SER A 57 -14.93 2.94 -3.10
CA SER A 57 -15.73 1.72 -3.24
C SER A 57 -16.98 2.03 -4.05
N PHE A 58 -17.18 1.32 -5.16
CA PHE A 58 -18.46 1.29 -5.86
C PHE A 58 -19.09 -0.08 -5.64
N PHE A 59 -20.31 -0.09 -5.11
CA PHE A 59 -21.16 -1.27 -5.12
C PHE A 59 -22.10 -1.18 -6.32
N LYS A 60 -22.13 -2.25 -7.12
CA LYS A 60 -23.25 -2.58 -8.00
C LYS A 60 -23.77 -3.94 -7.60
#